data_AF-A0A2S9XEP8-F1
#
_entry.id   AF-A0A2S9XEP8-F1
#
_cell.length_a   1.000
_cell.length_b   1.000
_cell.length_c   1.000
_cell.angle_alpha   90.00
_cell.angle_beta   90.00
_cell.angle_gamma   90.00
#
_symmetry.space_group_name_H-M   'P 1'
#
loop_
_entity.id
_entity.type
_entity.pdbx_description
1 polymer ?
#
loop_
_entity_poly.entity_id
_entity_poly.type
_entity_poly.pdbx_seq_one_letter_code
_entity_poly.pdbx_strand_id
1 'polypeptide(L)'
;MEQPEAEAGAERVFVLPVLIVLQLGGCLIAPNSRFGADDSAADGATGEGETGEGDTGEGETGEGETGEGDSGDGDTGDGDTGDGDTGDGDTGDGDTGDGDTGDGDTGDGDTGDGDCPVGTLDCDDEPGCESDALDPGTCGACDKSCAFMGEEFACAEGLCFGTVELTGLEDAEIDSSTPDDLYGLDNQLYVRGGGSPEHSYIKLPGLDQLPPGAVLDEASLYLSCQVSEAPTTLHRVEGEWSQDTITWSNAPGVDPEPLADFSPVVGDNMLDLLGLLPAWERAPNYGLALVSVIDADGPENSRVKLASSESDAGPRLTLTLSW
;
A
#
# COMPACT_ATOMS: atom_id res chain seq x y z
N MET A 1 -21.22 -44.71 54.33
CA MET A 1 -21.89 -43.83 53.37
C MET A 1 -21.05 -43.81 52.10
N GLU A 2 -20.84 -44.95 51.44
CA GLU A 2 -21.80 -45.86 50.76
C GLU A 2 -21.95 -45.48 49.28
N GLN A 3 -21.23 -46.22 48.44
CA GLN A 3 -21.76 -46.71 47.16
C GLN A 3 -22.81 -47.79 47.46
N PRO A 4 -23.77 -48.06 46.55
CA PRO A 4 -23.58 -49.12 45.53
C PRO A 4 -24.03 -48.68 44.11
N GLU A 5 -23.41 -49.15 43.01
CA GLU A 5 -23.78 -50.32 42.15
C GLU A 5 -25.07 -50.08 41.29
N ALA A 6 -25.30 -50.68 40.11
CA ALA A 6 -24.80 -51.93 39.51
C ALA A 6 -24.37 -51.74 38.02
N GLU A 7 -23.37 -52.45 37.46
CA GLU A 7 -23.08 -53.90 37.34
C GLU A 7 -23.82 -54.62 36.20
N ALA A 8 -23.10 -54.94 35.12
CA ALA A 8 -23.33 -56.02 34.13
C ALA A 8 -22.19 -56.06 33.07
N GLY A 9 -21.52 -57.17 32.75
CA GLY A 9 -21.44 -58.48 33.45
C GLY A 9 -21.17 -59.69 32.53
N ALA A 10 -20.00 -60.34 32.66
CA ALA A 10 -19.66 -61.73 32.22
C ALA A 10 -19.68 -62.06 30.68
N GLU A 11 -19.13 -63.16 30.13
CA GLU A 11 -17.99 -64.11 30.36
C GLU A 11 -17.88 -65.03 29.09
N ARG A 12 -16.80 -65.71 28.67
CA ARG A 12 -15.33 -65.72 28.98
C ARG A 12 -14.55 -65.93 27.63
N VAL A 13 -13.66 -66.88 27.26
CA VAL A 13 -12.98 -68.10 27.79
C VAL A 13 -11.59 -68.27 27.11
N PHE A 14 -10.70 -69.03 27.75
CA PHE A 14 -9.31 -69.41 27.41
C PHE A 14 -9.14 -70.53 26.35
N VAL A 15 -7.91 -70.73 25.80
CA VAL A 15 -6.99 -71.89 26.00
C VAL A 15 -5.53 -71.53 25.55
N LEU A 16 -4.50 -72.20 26.13
CA LEU A 16 -3.03 -72.09 25.92
C LEU A 16 -2.50 -73.15 24.89
N PRO A 17 -1.21 -73.56 24.74
CA PRO A 17 0.11 -73.06 25.21
C PRO A 17 1.22 -72.99 24.11
N VAL A 18 2.46 -72.62 24.49
CA VAL A 18 3.74 -73.38 24.36
C VAL A 18 4.97 -72.46 24.19
N LEU A 19 6.01 -72.75 24.96
CA LEU A 19 7.35 -72.16 24.92
C LEU A 19 8.37 -73.27 24.60
N ILE A 20 9.30 -73.04 23.66
CA ILE A 20 10.53 -73.83 23.49
C ILE A 20 11.72 -72.87 23.32
N VAL A 21 12.87 -73.27 23.85
CA VAL A 21 14.13 -72.49 24.00
C VAL A 21 15.30 -73.36 23.51
N LEU A 22 16.54 -72.81 23.51
CA LEU A 22 17.85 -73.48 23.39
C LEU A 22 18.40 -73.55 21.94
N GLN A 23 19.70 -73.27 21.63
CA GLN A 23 20.84 -72.91 22.50
C GLN A 23 22.05 -72.33 21.72
N LEU A 24 23.03 -71.76 22.46
CA LEU A 24 24.43 -71.40 22.06
C LEU A 24 24.59 -70.15 21.15
N GLY A 25 25.59 -69.28 21.34
CA GLY A 25 26.46 -69.09 22.51
C GLY A 25 27.83 -68.44 22.21
N GLY A 26 28.06 -67.22 22.73
CA GLY A 26 29.41 -66.70 23.07
C GLY A 26 30.14 -65.78 22.08
N CYS A 27 30.40 -64.54 22.56
CA CYS A 27 31.68 -63.80 22.52
C CYS A 27 32.39 -63.35 21.20
N LEU A 28 33.00 -62.15 21.31
CA LEU A 28 34.20 -61.62 20.61
C LEU A 28 34.09 -61.03 19.18
N ILE A 29 34.10 -59.67 19.13
CA ILE A 29 34.95 -58.71 18.35
C ILE A 29 35.33 -59.01 16.87
N ALA A 30 35.34 -57.93 16.06
CA ALA A 30 36.18 -57.62 14.87
C ALA A 30 35.39 -57.46 13.53
N PRO A 31 35.93 -56.79 12.48
CA PRO A 31 35.39 -55.48 12.06
C PRO A 31 35.14 -55.31 10.53
N ASN A 32 34.65 -54.13 10.15
CA ASN A 32 34.59 -53.54 8.80
C ASN A 32 34.38 -54.46 7.57
N SER A 33 33.19 -54.42 6.97
CA SER A 33 33.00 -54.36 5.51
C SER A 33 31.63 -53.79 5.14
N ARG A 34 31.63 -52.88 4.16
CA ARG A 34 30.50 -52.05 3.68
C ARG A 34 29.43 -52.87 2.93
N PHE A 35 28.15 -52.50 3.04
CA PHE A 35 27.27 -51.95 1.96
C PHE A 35 25.76 -52.07 2.28
N GLY A 36 24.95 -51.16 1.70
CA GLY A 36 23.56 -50.86 2.11
C GLY A 36 23.56 -49.60 2.99
N ALA A 37 23.28 -48.38 2.50
CA ALA A 37 22.47 -47.94 1.35
C ALA A 37 20.97 -48.22 1.52
N ASP A 38 20.32 -47.35 2.30
CA ASP A 38 18.96 -46.84 2.09
C ASP A 38 19.13 -45.32 1.92
N ASP A 39 18.34 -44.69 1.04
CA ASP A 39 18.53 -43.29 0.68
C ASP A 39 18.06 -42.34 1.79
N SER A 40 18.91 -41.38 2.11
CA SER A 40 18.56 -40.08 2.67
C SER A 40 19.65 -39.13 2.21
N ALA A 41 19.34 -38.30 1.21
CA ALA A 41 19.97 -36.99 1.17
C ALA A 41 19.68 -36.33 2.52
N ALA A 42 20.65 -35.60 3.06
CA ALA A 42 20.32 -34.67 4.11
C ALA A 42 19.58 -33.49 3.47
N ASP A 43 18.62 -32.98 4.23
CA ASP A 43 17.79 -31.81 3.96
C ASP A 43 18.00 -31.00 5.24
N GLY A 44 18.96 -30.07 5.20
CA GLY A 44 19.50 -29.38 6.37
C GLY A 44 20.54 -30.14 7.21
N ALA A 45 21.64 -30.61 6.61
CA ALA A 45 22.87 -30.94 7.33
C ALA A 45 23.64 -29.67 7.76
N THR A 46 24.78 -29.86 8.43
CA THR A 46 25.76 -28.81 8.73
C THR A 46 27.15 -29.42 8.69
N GLY A 47 28.05 -28.99 7.80
CA GLY A 47 29.16 -29.83 7.33
C GLY A 47 30.45 -29.12 6.88
N GLU A 48 31.22 -29.88 6.10
CA GLU A 48 32.31 -29.50 5.19
C GLU A 48 32.24 -30.53 4.05
N GLY A 49 31.53 -30.25 2.95
CA GLY A 49 31.40 -31.14 1.80
C GLY A 49 30.56 -32.40 2.06
N GLU A 50 29.37 -32.21 2.61
CA GLU A 50 28.23 -33.13 2.51
C GLU A 50 27.62 -33.05 1.08
N THR A 51 26.34 -33.39 0.89
CA THR A 51 25.64 -33.34 -0.42
C THR A 51 24.13 -33.47 -0.18
N GLY A 52 23.35 -32.44 -0.50
CA GLY A 52 21.98 -32.30 -0.02
C GLY A 52 21.07 -31.40 -0.87
N GLU A 53 20.09 -30.81 -0.19
CA GLU A 53 19.36 -29.59 -0.57
C GLU A 53 19.28 -28.75 0.73
N GLY A 54 19.86 -27.55 0.75
CA GLY A 54 19.87 -26.65 1.91
C GLY A 54 20.63 -27.15 3.13
N ASP A 55 21.80 -27.79 2.95
CA ASP A 55 22.78 -27.99 4.02
C ASP A 55 23.46 -26.63 4.39
N THR A 56 24.58 -26.62 5.12
CA THR A 56 25.27 -25.39 5.55
C THR A 56 26.72 -25.69 5.93
N GLY A 57 27.72 -25.10 5.27
CA GLY A 57 29.12 -25.48 5.52
C GLY A 57 30.19 -24.66 4.78
N GLU A 58 31.16 -25.37 4.21
CA GLU A 58 32.21 -24.87 3.31
C GLU A 58 32.43 -25.95 2.23
N GLY A 59 32.16 -25.64 0.96
CA GLY A 59 32.35 -26.58 -0.15
C GLY A 59 31.30 -27.69 -0.23
N GLU A 60 30.04 -27.35 0.08
CA GLU A 60 28.87 -28.22 -0.05
C GLU A 60 28.51 -28.48 -1.54
N THR A 61 27.44 -29.22 -1.80
CA THR A 61 26.97 -29.51 -3.17
C THR A 61 25.49 -29.90 -3.12
N GLY A 62 24.62 -29.00 -3.56
CA GLY A 62 23.16 -29.17 -3.49
C GLY A 62 22.44 -28.14 -4.34
N GLU A 63 21.37 -27.53 -3.81
CA GLU A 63 20.69 -26.35 -4.35
C GLU A 63 20.06 -25.61 -3.15
N GLY A 64 20.34 -24.31 -2.99
CA GLY A 64 19.88 -23.53 -1.84
C GLY A 64 20.73 -23.71 -0.57
N GLU A 65 22.02 -24.03 -0.74
CA GLU A 65 23.02 -24.20 0.31
C GLU A 65 23.36 -22.87 1.01
N THR A 66 24.32 -22.86 1.94
CA THR A 66 24.76 -21.64 2.63
C THR A 66 26.17 -21.83 3.20
N GLY A 67 27.17 -21.14 2.65
CA GLY A 67 28.58 -21.43 2.95
C GLY A 67 29.61 -20.43 2.43
N GLU A 68 30.69 -20.97 1.87
CA GLU A 68 31.76 -20.30 1.09
C GLU A 68 32.31 -21.37 0.11
N GLY A 69 32.14 -21.17 -1.20
CA GLY A 69 32.66 -22.07 -2.24
C GLY A 69 31.82 -23.34 -2.44
N ASP A 70 30.50 -23.25 -2.24
CA ASP A 70 29.53 -24.32 -2.45
C ASP A 70 29.29 -24.56 -3.98
N SER A 71 28.26 -25.30 -4.40
CA SER A 71 28.17 -25.82 -5.78
C SER A 71 26.78 -26.36 -6.15
N GLY A 72 25.90 -25.45 -6.55
CA GLY A 72 24.62 -25.72 -7.21
C GLY A 72 23.76 -24.46 -7.26
N ASP A 73 22.60 -24.53 -7.89
CA ASP A 73 21.83 -23.34 -8.26
C ASP A 73 21.11 -22.72 -7.05
N GLY A 74 21.38 -21.44 -6.77
CA GLY A 74 20.65 -20.63 -5.78
C GLY A 74 21.20 -20.71 -4.37
N ASP A 75 22.50 -20.94 -4.23
CA ASP A 75 23.23 -21.04 -2.96
C ASP A 75 23.41 -19.63 -2.30
N THR A 76 24.10 -19.52 -1.17
CA THR A 76 24.26 -18.24 -0.44
C THR A 76 25.57 -18.25 0.38
N GLY A 77 26.65 -17.83 -0.27
CA GLY A 77 28.02 -17.80 0.24
C GLY A 77 28.92 -16.97 -0.68
N ASP A 78 30.15 -16.67 -0.26
CA ASP A 78 31.11 -15.94 -1.12
C ASP A 78 31.91 -16.94 -1.99
N GLY A 79 31.76 -16.87 -3.31
CA GLY A 79 32.56 -17.60 -4.30
C GLY A 79 32.00 -18.98 -4.67
N ASP A 80 30.68 -19.11 -4.68
CA ASP A 80 29.91 -20.32 -4.98
C ASP A 80 29.90 -20.62 -6.52
N THR A 81 29.12 -21.60 -6.99
CA THR A 81 29.12 -22.04 -8.41
C THR A 81 27.84 -22.79 -8.80
N GLY A 82 26.76 -22.05 -9.00
CA GLY A 82 25.54 -22.43 -9.72
C GLY A 82 24.86 -21.21 -10.35
N ASP A 83 23.71 -21.39 -11.03
CA ASP A 83 22.99 -20.27 -11.63
C ASP A 83 22.07 -19.56 -10.60
N GLY A 84 22.38 -18.32 -10.21
CA GLY A 84 21.52 -17.45 -9.40
C GLY A 84 21.86 -17.42 -7.91
N ASP A 85 23.15 -17.50 -7.58
CA ASP A 85 23.69 -17.53 -6.21
C ASP A 85 23.68 -16.13 -5.55
N THR A 86 24.14 -16.00 -4.30
CA THR A 86 24.12 -14.72 -3.55
C THR A 86 25.27 -14.57 -2.54
N GLY A 87 26.45 -14.21 -3.05
CA GLY A 87 27.55 -13.58 -2.29
C GLY A 87 28.60 -12.94 -3.20
N ASP A 88 29.76 -12.54 -2.65
CA ASP A 88 30.75 -11.76 -3.41
C ASP A 88 31.71 -12.67 -4.23
N GLY A 89 31.51 -12.75 -5.56
CA GLY A 89 32.46 -13.33 -6.52
C GLY A 89 32.12 -14.73 -7.01
N ASP A 90 30.83 -14.97 -7.23
CA ASP A 90 30.22 -16.27 -7.62
C ASP A 90 30.45 -16.58 -9.12
N THR A 91 29.91 -17.70 -9.63
CA THR A 91 30.14 -18.15 -11.02
C THR A 91 29.01 -19.04 -11.59
N GLY A 92 27.86 -18.42 -11.89
CA GLY A 92 26.86 -18.90 -12.85
C GLY A 92 26.09 -17.73 -13.50
N ASP A 93 25.03 -18.01 -14.25
CA ASP A 93 24.28 -16.96 -14.97
C ASP A 93 23.19 -16.32 -14.06
N GLY A 94 23.43 -15.10 -13.56
CA GLY A 94 22.42 -14.28 -12.88
C GLY A 94 22.60 -14.13 -11.37
N ASP A 95 23.85 -14.13 -10.90
CA ASP A 95 24.23 -14.08 -9.48
C ASP A 95 24.04 -12.68 -8.85
N THR A 96 24.21 -12.54 -7.53
CA THR A 96 23.97 -11.28 -6.80
C THR A 96 25.00 -10.98 -5.68
N GLY A 97 26.21 -10.58 -6.05
CA GLY A 97 27.18 -9.87 -5.19
C GLY A 97 28.30 -9.16 -5.96
N ASP A 98 29.29 -8.59 -5.26
CA ASP A 98 30.30 -7.71 -5.90
C ASP A 98 31.43 -8.51 -6.62
N GLY A 99 31.27 -8.76 -7.92
CA GLY A 99 32.37 -9.21 -8.80
C GLY A 99 32.22 -10.59 -9.44
N ASP A 100 30.98 -10.99 -9.74
CA ASP A 100 30.58 -12.33 -10.20
C ASP A 100 30.97 -12.61 -11.67
N THR A 101 30.68 -13.82 -12.18
CA THR A 101 31.13 -14.26 -13.52
C THR A 101 30.17 -15.22 -14.24
N GLY A 102 29.01 -14.71 -14.68
CA GLY A 102 28.18 -15.26 -15.76
C GLY A 102 27.45 -14.18 -16.55
N ASP A 103 26.46 -14.56 -17.38
CA ASP A 103 25.66 -13.63 -18.18
C ASP A 103 24.41 -13.15 -17.40
N GLY A 104 24.48 -11.97 -16.76
CA GLY A 104 23.29 -11.29 -16.17
C GLY A 104 23.36 -10.91 -14.67
N ASP A 105 24.55 -10.92 -14.08
CA ASP A 105 24.78 -10.74 -12.63
C ASP A 105 24.48 -9.31 -12.12
N THR A 106 24.45 -9.10 -10.80
CA THR A 106 24.04 -7.81 -10.17
C THR A 106 24.95 -7.32 -9.03
N GLY A 107 26.11 -6.73 -9.36
CA GLY A 107 27.11 -6.22 -8.40
C GLY A 107 28.06 -5.11 -8.92
N ASP A 108 29.01 -4.64 -8.10
CA ASP A 108 29.97 -3.57 -8.46
C ASP A 108 31.31 -4.11 -9.03
N GLY A 109 31.29 -5.16 -9.88
CA GLY A 109 32.54 -5.66 -10.50
C GLY A 109 32.48 -6.73 -11.60
N ASP A 110 31.28 -7.18 -11.96
CA ASP A 110 30.96 -8.48 -12.60
C ASP A 110 31.38 -8.58 -14.08
N THR A 111 31.32 -9.78 -14.68
CA THR A 111 31.91 -10.00 -16.02
C THR A 111 31.22 -11.03 -16.97
N GLY A 112 30.14 -10.61 -17.65
CA GLY A 112 29.48 -11.33 -18.74
C GLY A 112 28.92 -10.45 -19.88
N ASP A 113 27.90 -10.96 -20.59
CA ASP A 113 27.04 -10.26 -21.55
C ASP A 113 25.61 -10.07 -20.96
N GLY A 114 25.44 -9.23 -19.93
CA GLY A 114 24.09 -8.80 -19.44
C GLY A 114 24.05 -8.08 -18.08
N ASP A 115 25.17 -8.08 -17.37
CA ASP A 115 25.37 -7.72 -15.98
C ASP A 115 25.07 -6.23 -15.66
N CYS A 116 24.45 -5.99 -14.50
CA CYS A 116 23.81 -4.72 -14.16
C CYS A 116 24.38 -4.06 -12.90
N PRO A 117 25.45 -3.25 -13.04
CA PRO A 117 26.17 -2.73 -11.90
C PRO A 117 25.35 -1.78 -11.03
N VAL A 118 25.52 -1.92 -9.71
CA VAL A 118 24.66 -1.35 -8.68
C VAL A 118 24.42 0.16 -8.83
N GLY A 119 23.15 0.54 -9.02
CA GLY A 119 22.74 1.93 -9.21
C GLY A 119 22.90 2.45 -10.65
N THR A 120 23.23 1.59 -11.62
CA THR A 120 22.86 1.82 -13.02
C THR A 120 21.41 1.40 -13.26
N LEU A 121 20.83 1.91 -14.36
CA LEU A 121 19.41 1.79 -14.67
C LEU A 121 19.28 1.35 -16.12
N ASP A 122 19.02 0.05 -16.35
CA ASP A 122 18.68 -0.44 -17.68
C ASP A 122 17.29 0.05 -18.12
N CYS A 123 17.16 0.21 -19.43
CA CYS A 123 15.98 0.67 -20.14
C CYS A 123 15.71 -0.10 -21.45
N ASP A 124 16.48 -1.13 -21.81
CA ASP A 124 16.39 -1.84 -23.10
C ASP A 124 15.61 -3.18 -23.03
N ASP A 125 14.83 -3.39 -21.94
CA ASP A 125 14.06 -4.61 -21.62
C ASP A 125 14.97 -5.86 -21.40
N GLU A 126 16.18 -5.71 -20.86
CA GLU A 126 17.11 -6.83 -20.62
C GLU A 126 16.74 -7.59 -19.31
N PRO A 127 16.50 -8.92 -19.33
CA PRO A 127 15.98 -9.64 -18.17
C PRO A 127 16.98 -9.74 -17.02
N GLY A 128 16.58 -9.28 -15.84
CA GLY A 128 17.42 -9.19 -14.63
C GLY A 128 17.39 -7.76 -14.08
N CYS A 129 17.58 -6.79 -14.96
CA CYS A 129 17.71 -5.37 -14.64
C CYS A 129 16.38 -4.60 -14.50
N GLU A 130 15.26 -5.29 -14.23
CA GLU A 130 13.90 -4.72 -14.25
C GLU A 130 13.70 -3.67 -13.14
N SER A 131 14.02 -2.42 -13.44
CA SER A 131 13.75 -1.30 -12.54
C SER A 131 12.25 -1.21 -12.22
N ASP A 132 11.89 -1.45 -10.95
CA ASP A 132 10.50 -1.56 -10.53
C ASP A 132 9.70 -0.32 -10.98
N ALA A 133 8.51 -0.55 -11.55
CA ALA A 133 7.67 0.51 -12.10
C ALA A 133 7.08 1.44 -11.01
N LEU A 134 7.42 1.18 -9.75
CA LEU A 134 7.04 1.91 -8.55
C LEU A 134 8.23 2.61 -7.84
N ASP A 135 9.48 2.45 -8.32
CA ASP A 135 10.63 3.19 -7.77
C ASP A 135 10.66 4.63 -8.33
N PRO A 136 10.48 5.68 -7.50
CA PRO A 136 10.52 7.07 -7.96
C PRO A 136 11.86 7.48 -8.56
N GLY A 137 12.97 6.81 -8.18
CA GLY A 137 14.30 7.04 -8.72
C GLY A 137 14.40 6.85 -10.25
N THR A 138 13.43 6.16 -10.85
CA THR A 138 13.36 5.88 -12.28
C THR A 138 12.75 7.01 -13.14
N CYS A 139 12.33 8.14 -12.54
CA CYS A 139 11.70 9.21 -13.32
C CYS A 139 12.62 9.77 -14.42
N GLY A 140 12.06 10.04 -15.60
CA GLY A 140 12.81 10.65 -16.71
C GLY A 140 13.85 9.73 -17.38
N ALA A 141 13.91 8.46 -16.98
CA ALA A 141 14.62 7.39 -17.64
C ALA A 141 13.63 6.36 -18.22
N CYS A 142 14.08 5.53 -19.16
CA CYS A 142 13.31 4.43 -19.76
C CYS A 142 11.90 4.83 -20.28
N ASP A 143 11.77 6.05 -20.81
CA ASP A 143 10.51 6.71 -21.19
C ASP A 143 9.41 6.74 -20.08
N LYS A 144 9.75 6.46 -18.80
CA LYS A 144 8.86 6.55 -17.63
C LYS A 144 8.56 8.02 -17.32
N SER A 145 7.33 8.45 -17.59
CA SER A 145 6.85 9.82 -17.37
C SER A 145 6.10 9.99 -16.06
N CYS A 146 6.32 11.13 -15.38
CA CYS A 146 5.59 11.52 -14.18
C CYS A 146 4.15 11.94 -14.54
N ALA A 147 3.24 11.00 -14.76
CA ALA A 147 1.85 11.29 -15.13
C ALA A 147 0.90 11.18 -13.92
N PHE A 148 0.23 12.27 -13.56
CA PHE A 148 -0.78 12.28 -12.48
C PHE A 148 -2.07 12.95 -12.99
N MET A 149 -3.19 12.22 -12.93
CA MET A 149 -4.52 12.65 -13.41
C MET A 149 -4.60 13.06 -14.88
N GLY A 150 -3.60 12.70 -15.68
CA GLY A 150 -3.47 13.07 -17.09
C GLY A 150 -2.64 14.33 -17.34
N GLU A 151 -2.19 15.01 -16.28
CA GLU A 151 -1.18 16.08 -16.36
C GLU A 151 0.23 15.49 -16.25
N GLU A 152 1.19 16.12 -16.93
CA GLU A 152 2.60 15.73 -16.98
C GLU A 152 3.42 16.57 -15.98
N PHE A 153 4.01 15.91 -15.00
CA PHE A 153 4.79 16.51 -13.92
C PHE A 153 6.28 16.56 -14.29
N ALA A 154 7.03 17.46 -13.64
CA ALA A 154 8.46 17.55 -13.86
C ALA A 154 9.20 16.41 -13.13
N CYS A 155 10.35 16.00 -13.67
CA CYS A 155 11.28 15.10 -13.00
C CYS A 155 12.60 15.85 -12.77
N ALA A 156 13.18 15.72 -11.57
CA ALA A 156 14.55 16.16 -11.27
C ALA A 156 15.17 15.29 -10.19
N GLU A 157 16.45 14.94 -10.35
CA GLU A 157 17.26 14.19 -9.37
C GLU A 157 16.63 12.86 -8.89
N GLY A 158 15.80 12.21 -9.74
CA GLY A 158 15.11 10.96 -9.39
C GLY A 158 13.85 11.15 -8.54
N LEU A 159 13.20 12.33 -8.63
CA LEU A 159 11.91 12.62 -8.02
C LEU A 159 10.96 13.29 -9.02
N CYS A 160 9.72 12.83 -9.07
CA CYS A 160 8.62 13.50 -9.73
C CYS A 160 8.11 14.65 -8.85
N PHE A 161 7.83 15.82 -9.43
CA PHE A 161 7.28 16.96 -8.71
C PHE A 161 6.46 17.90 -9.62
N GLY A 162 5.44 18.54 -9.06
CA GLY A 162 4.61 19.47 -9.82
C GLY A 162 3.32 19.88 -9.11
N THR A 163 2.52 20.66 -9.82
CA THR A 163 1.26 21.22 -9.33
C THR A 163 0.15 20.95 -10.33
N VAL A 164 -0.96 20.36 -9.88
CA VAL A 164 -2.20 20.21 -10.65
C VAL A 164 -3.27 21.17 -10.12
N GLU A 165 -4.01 21.84 -11.00
CA GLU A 165 -5.23 22.59 -10.65
C GLU A 165 -6.47 21.83 -11.15
N LEU A 166 -7.21 21.24 -10.23
CA LEU A 166 -8.47 20.57 -10.50
C LEU A 166 -9.61 21.60 -10.48
N THR A 167 -10.38 21.65 -11.57
CA THR A 167 -11.49 22.60 -11.78
C THR A 167 -12.74 21.85 -12.23
N GLY A 168 -13.93 22.45 -12.06
CA GLY A 168 -15.19 21.75 -12.32
C GLY A 168 -15.44 20.60 -11.33
N LEU A 169 -15.05 20.81 -10.07
CA LEU A 169 -15.28 19.87 -8.97
C LEU A 169 -16.79 19.65 -8.77
N GLU A 170 -17.25 18.42 -8.54
CA GLU A 170 -18.66 18.17 -8.19
C GLU A 170 -19.05 19.01 -6.96
N ASP A 171 -20.04 19.88 -7.10
CA ASP A 171 -20.58 20.67 -6.00
C ASP A 171 -22.11 20.80 -6.04
N ALA A 172 -22.72 21.02 -4.88
CA ALA A 172 -24.17 21.13 -4.75
C ALA A 172 -24.60 21.88 -3.49
N GLU A 173 -25.72 22.59 -3.58
CA GLU A 173 -26.50 23.05 -2.43
C GLU A 173 -27.52 21.97 -2.00
N ILE A 174 -27.84 21.92 -0.71
CA ILE A 174 -29.06 21.31 -0.19
C ILE A 174 -29.84 22.31 0.66
N ASP A 175 -31.14 22.50 0.38
CA ASP A 175 -32.05 23.32 1.17
C ASP A 175 -33.06 22.45 1.93
N SER A 176 -33.14 22.67 3.24
CA SER A 176 -34.12 22.07 4.14
C SER A 176 -35.57 22.53 3.90
N SER A 177 -35.79 23.63 3.18
CA SER A 177 -37.12 24.14 2.82
C SER A 177 -37.78 23.37 1.67
N THR A 178 -36.96 22.72 0.82
CA THR A 178 -37.34 21.99 -0.40
C THR A 178 -36.62 20.62 -0.47
N PRO A 179 -36.89 19.68 0.46
CA PRO A 179 -35.92 18.61 0.76
C PRO A 179 -35.59 17.61 -0.36
N ASP A 180 -36.44 17.52 -1.37
CA ASP A 180 -36.34 16.58 -2.49
C ASP A 180 -35.94 17.27 -3.81
N ASP A 181 -35.71 18.59 -3.82
CA ASP A 181 -35.26 19.34 -5.00
C ASP A 181 -33.73 19.23 -5.18
N LEU A 182 -33.26 19.28 -6.43
CA LEU A 182 -31.85 19.13 -6.83
C LEU A 182 -31.27 20.49 -7.24
N TYR A 183 -30.16 20.88 -6.62
CA TYR A 183 -29.46 22.15 -6.86
C TYR A 183 -28.05 22.01 -7.45
N GLY A 184 -27.61 20.79 -7.77
CA GLY A 184 -26.27 20.55 -8.33
C GLY A 184 -25.97 21.27 -9.65
N LEU A 185 -27.00 21.68 -10.41
CA LEU A 185 -26.84 22.43 -11.67
C LEU A 185 -27.10 23.94 -11.54
N ASP A 186 -27.30 24.46 -10.33
CA ASP A 186 -27.45 25.89 -10.10
C ASP A 186 -26.07 26.57 -10.06
N ASN A 187 -25.95 27.76 -10.67
CA ASN A 187 -24.66 28.45 -10.85
C ASN A 187 -24.07 29.03 -9.54
N GLN A 188 -24.62 28.70 -8.36
CA GLN A 188 -24.26 29.24 -7.05
C GLN A 188 -24.47 28.20 -5.96
N LEU A 189 -23.68 28.28 -4.88
CA LEU A 189 -23.89 27.52 -3.65
C LEU A 189 -24.25 28.49 -2.50
N TYR A 190 -25.14 28.09 -1.60
CA TYR A 190 -25.46 28.88 -0.41
C TYR A 190 -25.19 28.11 0.89
N VAL A 191 -24.85 28.86 1.94
CA VAL A 191 -24.64 28.34 3.30
C VAL A 191 -25.39 29.23 4.29
N ARG A 192 -26.34 28.66 5.03
CA ARG A 192 -27.25 29.37 5.95
C ARG A 192 -27.69 28.46 7.09
N GLY A 193 -27.96 29.05 8.25
CA GLY A 193 -28.43 28.34 9.46
C GLY A 193 -29.83 28.77 9.88
N GLY A 194 -30.18 28.49 11.14
CA GLY A 194 -31.46 28.87 11.72
C GLY A 194 -32.66 28.02 11.26
N GLY A 195 -33.77 28.67 10.88
CA GLY A 195 -35.07 28.00 10.67
C GLY A 195 -35.26 27.26 9.34
N SER A 196 -34.41 27.52 8.35
CA SER A 196 -34.30 26.76 7.10
C SER A 196 -32.83 26.78 6.66
N PRO A 197 -31.99 25.88 7.20
CA PRO A 197 -30.59 25.76 6.80
C PRO A 197 -30.44 25.39 5.32
N GLU A 198 -29.37 25.94 4.74
CA GLU A 198 -28.86 25.70 3.38
C GLU A 198 -27.40 25.24 3.60
N HIS A 199 -26.97 24.09 3.06
CA HIS A 199 -25.58 23.62 3.17
C HIS A 199 -24.98 23.43 1.78
N SER A 200 -23.68 23.69 1.62
CA SER A 200 -22.95 23.43 0.37
C SER A 200 -22.02 22.23 0.51
N TYR A 201 -22.02 21.33 -0.46
CA TYR A 201 -21.10 20.18 -0.56
C TYR A 201 -20.16 20.40 -1.75
N ILE A 202 -18.87 20.07 -1.58
CA ILE A 202 -17.83 20.20 -2.61
C ILE A 202 -16.97 18.93 -2.56
N LYS A 203 -16.94 18.17 -3.65
CA LYS A 203 -16.18 16.93 -3.76
C LYS A 203 -14.72 17.26 -4.06
N LEU A 204 -13.81 16.55 -3.39
CA LEU A 204 -12.36 16.76 -3.52
C LEU A 204 -11.74 15.46 -4.04
N PRO A 205 -11.89 15.18 -5.36
CA PRO A 205 -11.41 13.94 -5.95
C PRO A 205 -9.88 13.87 -5.91
N GLY A 206 -9.35 12.66 -5.90
CA GLY A 206 -7.96 12.41 -6.27
C GLY A 206 -6.95 12.34 -5.14
N LEU A 207 -7.31 12.81 -3.94
CA LEU A 207 -6.54 12.54 -2.71
C LEU A 207 -6.60 11.05 -2.32
N ASP A 208 -7.57 10.31 -2.86
CA ASP A 208 -7.67 8.84 -2.84
C ASP A 208 -6.80 8.13 -3.90
N GLN A 209 -6.15 8.89 -4.80
CA GLN A 209 -5.46 8.39 -6.00
C GLN A 209 -3.99 8.85 -6.07
N LEU A 210 -3.46 9.44 -4.98
CA LEU A 210 -2.07 9.86 -4.88
C LEU A 210 -1.10 8.68 -5.15
N PRO A 211 0.03 8.91 -5.84
CA PRO A 211 1.00 7.85 -6.09
C PRO A 211 1.54 7.22 -4.79
N PRO A 212 1.93 5.94 -4.79
CA PRO A 212 2.62 5.34 -3.64
C PRO A 212 3.85 6.17 -3.25
N GLY A 213 4.01 6.44 -1.96
CA GLY A 213 5.11 7.25 -1.43
C GLY A 213 4.94 8.77 -1.57
N ALA A 214 3.95 9.27 -2.32
CA ALA A 214 3.81 10.68 -2.61
C ALA A 214 3.62 11.56 -1.35
N VAL A 215 4.42 12.61 -1.29
CA VAL A 215 4.32 13.71 -0.31
C VAL A 215 3.53 14.85 -0.94
N LEU A 216 2.58 15.40 -0.19
CA LEU A 216 1.81 16.57 -0.61
C LEU A 216 2.41 17.83 0.03
N ASP A 217 3.02 18.67 -0.81
CA ASP A 217 3.67 19.93 -0.42
C ASP A 217 2.67 21.09 -0.30
N GLU A 218 1.55 21.04 -1.03
CA GLU A 218 0.46 22.02 -0.95
C GLU A 218 -0.92 21.38 -1.23
N ALA A 219 -1.94 21.80 -0.48
CA ALA A 219 -3.34 21.51 -0.78
C ALA A 219 -4.20 22.77 -0.55
N SER A 220 -4.52 23.50 -1.62
CA SER A 220 -5.19 24.80 -1.57
C SER A 220 -6.53 24.77 -2.29
N LEU A 221 -7.65 24.89 -1.56
CA LEU A 221 -9.00 25.00 -2.12
C LEU A 221 -9.41 26.47 -2.26
N TYR A 222 -9.70 26.90 -3.49
CA TYR A 222 -10.13 28.26 -3.81
C TYR A 222 -11.65 28.35 -4.01
N LEU A 223 -12.28 29.30 -3.32
CA LEU A 223 -13.74 29.54 -3.34
C LEU A 223 -14.05 31.02 -3.58
N SER A 224 -14.75 31.34 -4.66
CA SER A 224 -15.16 32.73 -4.95
C SER A 224 -16.50 33.07 -4.28
N CYS A 225 -16.50 34.10 -3.44
CA CYS A 225 -17.64 34.48 -2.59
C CYS A 225 -18.26 35.82 -3.02
N GLN A 226 -19.59 35.83 -3.14
CA GLN A 226 -20.37 37.01 -3.55
C GLN A 226 -21.09 37.70 -2.39
N VAL A 227 -21.45 36.95 -1.34
CA VAL A 227 -22.08 37.45 -0.10
C VAL A 227 -21.49 36.68 1.07
N SER A 228 -21.11 37.37 2.14
CA SER A 228 -20.68 36.77 3.40
C SER A 228 -21.35 37.51 4.55
N GLU A 229 -22.48 36.96 5.00
CA GLU A 229 -23.30 37.52 6.09
C GLU A 229 -23.54 36.52 7.23
N ALA A 230 -22.95 35.32 7.16
CA ALA A 230 -23.04 34.25 8.15
C ALA A 230 -21.67 33.64 8.48
N PRO A 231 -21.40 33.22 9.74
CA PRO A 231 -20.29 32.33 10.04
C PRO A 231 -20.52 30.94 9.44
N THR A 232 -19.46 30.34 8.93
CA THR A 232 -19.44 29.00 8.34
C THR A 232 -18.36 28.16 9.02
N THR A 233 -18.55 26.85 9.06
CA THR A 233 -17.55 25.85 9.43
C THR A 233 -17.39 24.84 8.31
N LEU A 234 -16.18 24.30 8.19
CA LEU A 234 -15.80 23.26 7.25
C LEU A 234 -15.88 21.91 7.96
N HIS A 235 -16.67 20.98 7.42
CA HIS A 235 -16.86 19.64 7.96
C HIS A 235 -16.46 18.59 6.92
N ARG A 236 -15.93 17.46 7.38
CA ARG A 236 -15.65 16.28 6.54
C ARG A 236 -16.97 15.57 6.22
N VAL A 237 -17.18 15.17 4.98
CA VAL A 237 -18.35 14.35 4.58
C VAL A 237 -18.11 12.88 4.93
N GLU A 238 -19.13 12.18 5.44
CA GLU A 238 -19.02 10.81 5.98
C GLU A 238 -19.51 9.70 5.04
N GLY A 239 -20.07 10.02 3.87
CA GLY A 239 -20.53 9.03 2.89
C GLY A 239 -20.52 9.54 1.46
N GLU A 240 -20.59 8.61 0.49
CA GLU A 240 -20.68 8.92 -0.93
C GLU A 240 -21.91 9.77 -1.30
N TRP A 241 -21.72 10.63 -2.30
CA TRP A 241 -22.74 11.46 -2.92
C TRP A 241 -22.31 11.86 -4.34
N SER A 242 -23.23 12.42 -5.12
CA SER A 242 -22.94 13.01 -6.43
C SER A 242 -23.88 14.17 -6.74
N GLN A 243 -23.36 15.17 -7.45
CA GLN A 243 -24.01 16.41 -7.89
C GLN A 243 -25.36 16.18 -8.58
N ASP A 244 -25.48 15.11 -9.38
CA ASP A 244 -26.71 14.72 -10.10
C ASP A 244 -27.86 14.23 -9.18
N THR A 245 -27.57 13.92 -7.91
CA THR A 245 -28.49 13.15 -7.05
C THR A 245 -28.63 13.61 -5.61
N ILE A 246 -27.74 14.46 -5.10
CA ILE A 246 -27.77 14.92 -3.70
C ILE A 246 -28.91 15.91 -3.44
N THR A 247 -29.71 15.61 -2.42
CA THR A 247 -30.80 16.45 -1.90
C THR A 247 -30.75 16.45 -0.37
N TRP A 248 -31.45 17.38 0.30
CA TRP A 248 -31.51 17.38 1.77
C TRP A 248 -32.05 16.06 2.35
N SER A 249 -33.00 15.41 1.66
CA SER A 249 -33.57 14.12 2.05
C SER A 249 -32.61 12.93 1.98
N ASN A 250 -31.50 13.02 1.23
CA ASN A 250 -30.58 11.89 1.03
C ASN A 250 -29.10 12.19 1.31
N ALA A 251 -28.75 13.44 1.63
CA ALA A 251 -27.37 13.86 1.84
C ALA A 251 -26.66 13.02 2.93
N PRO A 252 -25.37 12.69 2.72
CA PRO A 252 -24.58 11.98 3.71
C PRO A 252 -24.41 12.78 5.00
N GLY A 253 -24.07 12.08 6.08
CA GLY A 253 -23.65 12.71 7.33
C GLY A 253 -22.40 13.57 7.15
N VAL A 254 -22.22 14.54 8.05
CA VAL A 254 -21.01 15.35 8.16
C VAL A 254 -20.45 15.20 9.57
N ASP A 255 -19.12 15.19 9.68
CA ASP A 255 -18.42 15.01 10.95
C ASP A 255 -18.86 16.10 11.96
N PRO A 256 -19.35 15.75 13.17
CA PRO A 256 -19.89 16.73 14.10
C PRO A 256 -18.83 17.71 14.66
N GLU A 257 -17.55 17.37 14.60
CA GLU A 257 -16.47 18.30 14.92
C GLU A 257 -16.04 19.04 13.63
N PRO A 258 -16.01 20.39 13.61
CA PRO A 258 -15.55 21.13 12.44
C PRO A 258 -14.04 20.96 12.25
N LEU A 259 -13.60 20.75 11.01
CA LEU A 259 -12.19 20.76 10.62
C LEU A 259 -11.57 22.15 10.82
N ALA A 260 -12.32 23.21 10.49
CA ALA A 260 -11.92 24.60 10.64
C ALA A 260 -13.12 25.57 10.63
N ASP A 261 -12.95 26.73 11.27
CA ASP A 261 -13.81 27.90 11.07
C ASP A 261 -13.55 28.52 9.68
N PHE A 262 -14.62 28.88 8.96
CA PHE A 262 -14.56 29.60 7.69
C PHE A 262 -15.31 30.93 7.78
N SER A 263 -14.58 32.04 7.68
CA SER A 263 -15.12 33.39 7.61
C SER A 263 -14.81 34.00 6.23
N PRO A 264 -15.59 33.67 5.18
CA PRO A 264 -15.29 34.12 3.82
C PRO A 264 -15.33 35.65 3.70
N VAL A 265 -14.47 36.19 2.84
CA VAL A 265 -14.54 37.57 2.37
C VAL A 265 -15.11 37.61 0.95
N VAL A 266 -15.80 38.69 0.59
CA VAL A 266 -16.31 38.87 -0.78
C VAL A 266 -15.15 39.05 -1.76
N GLY A 267 -15.13 38.25 -2.81
CA GLY A 267 -13.96 37.97 -3.64
C GLY A 267 -13.46 36.53 -3.45
N ASP A 268 -12.23 36.26 -3.86
CA ASP A 268 -11.66 34.91 -3.81
C ASP A 268 -11.09 34.60 -2.42
N ASN A 269 -11.39 33.38 -1.94
CA ASN A 269 -10.92 32.85 -0.66
C ASN A 269 -10.03 31.64 -0.94
N MET A 270 -9.02 31.43 -0.09
CA MET A 270 -8.12 30.28 -0.14
C MET A 270 -8.21 29.53 1.19
N LEU A 271 -8.39 28.22 1.12
CA LEU A 271 -8.40 27.31 2.25
C LEU A 271 -7.19 26.39 2.15
N ASP A 272 -6.27 26.51 3.11
CA ASP A 272 -5.21 25.54 3.34
C ASP A 272 -5.82 24.25 3.91
N LEU A 273 -5.80 23.19 3.11
CA LEU A 273 -6.26 21.86 3.49
C LEU A 273 -5.11 20.97 4.00
N LEU A 274 -3.84 21.36 3.81
CA LEU A 274 -2.69 20.52 4.15
C LEU A 274 -2.64 20.22 5.66
N GLY A 275 -2.97 21.23 6.48
CA GLY A 275 -3.14 21.07 7.93
C GLY A 275 -4.35 20.21 8.36
N LEU A 276 -5.25 19.85 7.44
CA LEU A 276 -6.48 19.08 7.70
C LEU A 276 -6.35 17.61 7.26
N LEU A 277 -5.49 17.31 6.29
CA LEU A 277 -5.31 15.97 5.73
C LEU A 277 -4.83 14.90 6.74
N PRO A 278 -4.05 15.20 7.80
CA PRO A 278 -3.76 14.23 8.87
C PRO A 278 -4.99 13.73 9.64
N ALA A 279 -6.15 14.39 9.50
CA ALA A 279 -7.44 13.88 9.98
C ALA A 279 -8.14 12.94 8.97
N TRP A 280 -7.74 12.96 7.70
CA TRP A 280 -8.33 12.19 6.60
C TRP A 280 -7.58 10.88 6.34
N GLU A 281 -6.30 10.76 6.72
CA GLU A 281 -5.45 9.53 6.64
C GLU A 281 -6.07 8.24 7.24
N ARG A 282 -7.23 8.33 7.90
CA ARG A 282 -7.92 7.21 8.58
C ARG A 282 -9.37 7.01 8.14
N ALA A 283 -9.84 7.74 7.12
CA ALA A 283 -11.21 7.64 6.63
C ALA A 283 -11.26 7.86 5.10
N PRO A 284 -12.21 7.25 4.38
CA PRO A 284 -12.46 7.60 2.99
C PRO A 284 -12.82 9.10 2.86
N ASN A 285 -12.27 9.73 1.83
CA ASN A 285 -12.52 11.15 1.52
C ASN A 285 -13.72 11.27 0.57
N TYR A 286 -14.80 11.88 1.07
CA TYR A 286 -15.99 12.21 0.28
C TYR A 286 -16.15 13.72 0.03
N GLY A 287 -15.08 14.49 0.25
CA GLY A 287 -15.07 15.95 0.15
C GLY A 287 -15.49 16.68 1.43
N LEU A 288 -15.83 17.96 1.25
CA LEU A 288 -16.16 18.91 2.30
C LEU A 288 -17.63 19.32 2.25
N ALA A 289 -18.19 19.58 3.43
CA ALA A 289 -19.45 20.30 3.60
C ALA A 289 -19.19 21.63 4.30
N LEU A 290 -19.82 22.69 3.81
CA LEU A 290 -19.84 24.01 4.43
C LEU A 290 -21.20 24.19 5.12
N VAL A 291 -21.15 24.35 6.44
CA VAL A 291 -22.32 24.42 7.33
C VAL A 291 -22.30 25.77 8.04
N SER A 292 -23.46 26.38 8.33
CA SER A 292 -23.49 27.64 9.09
C SER A 292 -23.59 27.42 10.59
N VAL A 293 -22.80 28.16 11.37
CA VAL A 293 -22.80 28.13 12.84
C VAL A 293 -23.92 29.00 13.45
N ILE A 294 -24.96 29.33 12.68
CA ILE A 294 -26.07 30.18 13.13
C ILE A 294 -27.12 29.36 13.91
N ASP A 295 -27.11 29.55 15.23
CA ASP A 295 -28.23 29.24 16.12
C ASP A 295 -29.53 29.94 15.67
N ALA A 296 -30.67 29.40 16.10
CA ALA A 296 -32.01 29.87 15.71
C ALA A 296 -32.36 31.33 16.09
N ASP A 297 -31.53 32.02 16.88
CA ASP A 297 -31.67 33.45 17.24
C ASP A 297 -30.84 34.40 16.35
N GLY A 298 -30.13 33.89 15.33
CA GLY A 298 -29.40 34.73 14.36
C GLY A 298 -30.31 35.50 13.39
N PRO A 299 -29.75 36.37 12.52
CA PRO A 299 -30.53 37.04 11.50
C PRO A 299 -31.05 36.00 10.49
N GLU A 300 -32.37 35.80 10.38
CA GLU A 300 -32.97 34.67 9.63
C GLU A 300 -32.58 34.60 8.13
N ASN A 301 -32.03 35.69 7.56
CA ASN A 301 -31.58 35.81 6.17
C ASN A 301 -30.05 35.92 6.02
N SER A 302 -29.27 35.86 7.10
CA SER A 302 -27.80 35.85 7.05
C SER A 302 -27.33 34.58 6.35
N ARG A 303 -26.57 34.73 5.26
CA ARG A 303 -26.02 33.60 4.49
C ARG A 303 -24.69 33.92 3.84
N VAL A 304 -23.97 32.86 3.46
CA VAL A 304 -22.88 32.93 2.48
C VAL A 304 -23.44 32.57 1.10
N LYS A 305 -22.90 33.19 0.04
CA LYS A 305 -23.19 32.88 -1.36
C LYS A 305 -21.87 32.69 -2.11
N LEU A 306 -21.59 31.48 -2.53
CA LEU A 306 -20.40 31.11 -3.30
C LEU A 306 -20.77 30.88 -4.77
N ALA A 307 -19.77 30.99 -5.65
CA ALA A 307 -19.84 30.47 -7.01
C ALA A 307 -19.74 28.93 -7.01
N SER A 308 -20.54 28.26 -7.84
CA SER A 308 -20.44 26.80 -8.06
C SER A 308 -19.65 26.46 -9.32
N SER A 309 -19.36 25.18 -9.52
CA SER A 309 -18.73 24.58 -10.71
C SER A 309 -19.38 25.03 -12.03
N GLU A 310 -20.70 25.21 -12.03
CA GLU A 310 -21.51 25.73 -13.14
C GLU A 310 -21.30 27.24 -13.40
N SER A 311 -20.16 27.81 -13.04
CA SER A 311 -19.83 29.23 -13.26
C SER A 311 -18.33 29.47 -13.46
N ASP A 312 -17.99 30.55 -14.19
CA ASP A 312 -16.61 30.96 -14.49
C ASP A 312 -15.69 31.21 -13.27
N ALA A 313 -16.22 31.11 -12.04
CA ALA A 313 -15.53 31.37 -10.78
C ALA A 313 -15.78 30.28 -9.71
N GLY A 314 -16.20 29.08 -10.12
CA GLY A 314 -16.47 27.95 -9.23
C GLY A 314 -15.24 27.41 -8.47
N PRO A 315 -15.43 26.38 -7.62
CA PRO A 315 -14.36 25.80 -6.81
C PRO A 315 -13.19 25.28 -7.65
N ARG A 316 -11.96 25.55 -7.18
CA ARG A 316 -10.72 24.99 -7.75
C ARG A 316 -9.85 24.43 -6.63
N LEU A 317 -9.31 23.23 -6.81
CA LEU A 317 -8.40 22.59 -5.87
C LEU A 317 -7.00 22.52 -6.51
N THR A 318 -6.04 23.21 -5.91
CA THR A 318 -4.63 23.14 -6.29
C THR A 318 -3.90 22.15 -5.38
N LEU A 319 -3.25 21.16 -5.97
CA LEU A 319 -2.42 20.18 -5.28
C LEU A 319 -0.98 20.29 -5.81
N THR A 320 -0.01 20.54 -4.93
CA THR A 320 1.42 20.42 -5.25
C THR A 320 1.94 19.18 -4.54
N LEU A 321 2.48 18.22 -5.29
CA LEU A 321 3.00 16.96 -4.77
C LEU A 321 4.36 16.63 -5.36
N SER A 322 5.12 15.84 -4.59
CA SER A 322 6.37 15.21 -4.98
C SER A 322 6.34 13.72 -4.65
N TRP A 323 6.94 12.87 -5.49
CA TRP A 323 7.10 11.43 -5.24
C TRP A 323 8.40 10.91 -5.84
#